data_AF-A0A2D9C3W8-F1
#
_entry.id   AF-A0A2D9C3W8-F1
#
_cell.length_a   1.000
_cell.length_b   1.000
_cell.length_c   1.000
_cell.angle_alpha   90.00
_cell.angle_beta   90.00
_cell.angle_gamma   90.00
#
_symmetry.space_group_name_H-M   'P 1'
#
loop_
_entity.id
_entity.type
_entity.pdbx_description
1 polymer ?
#
loop_
_entity_poly.entity_id
_entity_poly.type
_entity_poly.pdbx_seq_one_letter_code
_entity_poly.pdbx_strand_id
1 'polypeptide(L)'
;MKIRTNPKGLHRCAVVCFAAALLSCGAFSPEASAQDGRTFPMFTPFSPPQNPPSAERQILGKILFWDEQLSSDNTMSCGTCHIPSHASTDPRAGVNPAYDGIFDTADDVAGSPGLILQDQDGEYLRSVLFDLLPQATPRRSMPNIMGPFTANLFWDGRAEGLFIDPVTGEQLSATGIAATEIQSLHPLMNDIEMAHQNRSWPELLQKLEGVRPLALASEIPEDMLEAIEQYPTYPDLFAQAFGTPEITAGRIGFAMANYQRTLMPDQSPWDLWNAGDDDAITPDQLAGYMRYRESTCVDCHVPPMFTNFDFNVDGVRPVIEDRGRADITGANPERGAFKMGTVRNAGIRDRFMHTGGLETLDDVFDFYAHRNGQQPVFDNLDFRLFSPIVFSPEDEALVKEFIVGALTDPRLANEEYPFDRPKLYSEQATPNPMVLPGGAAGTGGYVPEIIAVVPPNIGNSEFKIGVDFALGGAQAWVAVSSSPPSDGKVAQDTLLGPIVLNGMSASEGYGTMFYPLDDTSMDGETFYMQWLIADPNATGGFARSGIAQVTPFCSMIASCSNECIADLSGDGVLDFFDLSVFIDAYNNEDVLADFDGNGVFNYFDVSAFVNAFAAGCP
;
A
#
# COMPACT_ATOMS: atom_id res chain seq x y z
N MET A 1 -19.87 65.62 49.65
CA MET A 1 -20.67 66.85 49.44
C MET A 1 -21.51 66.66 48.17
N LYS A 2 -22.86 66.66 48.32
CA LYS A 2 -23.95 66.61 47.30
C LYS A 2 -24.00 65.32 46.43
N ILE A 3 -24.97 64.39 46.49
CA ILE A 3 -26.45 64.33 46.67
C ILE A 3 -27.29 64.85 45.48
N ARG A 4 -28.21 63.95 45.03
CA ARG A 4 -29.45 64.07 44.21
C ARG A 4 -29.29 63.81 42.70
N THR A 5 -30.16 63.08 41.98
CA THR A 5 -31.53 62.56 42.23
C THR A 5 -31.91 61.54 41.14
N ASN A 6 -32.73 60.54 41.50
CA ASN A 6 -33.51 59.69 40.58
C ASN A 6 -34.80 60.45 40.16
N PRO A 7 -35.43 60.22 38.97
CA PRO A 7 -36.67 59.40 38.98
C PRO A 7 -37.12 58.69 37.66
N LYS A 8 -37.85 57.57 37.85
CA LYS A 8 -39.13 57.12 37.24
C LYS A 8 -39.26 56.67 35.76
N GLY A 9 -39.92 55.50 35.60
CA GLY A 9 -41.09 55.26 34.72
C GLY A 9 -40.83 54.42 33.46
N LEU A 10 -41.27 53.15 33.37
CA LEU A 10 -42.60 52.59 33.05
C LEU A 10 -42.77 52.22 31.55
N HIS A 11 -42.93 50.91 31.33
CA HIS A 11 -43.60 50.17 30.25
C HIS A 11 -43.78 50.75 28.84
N ARG A 12 -43.37 49.95 27.84
CA ARG A 12 -44.19 49.62 26.66
C ARG A 12 -43.71 48.33 25.97
N CYS A 13 -44.54 47.30 26.05
CA CYS A 13 -44.47 46.15 25.14
C CYS A 13 -44.88 46.60 23.73
N ALA A 14 -44.10 46.23 22.73
CA ALA A 14 -44.53 46.19 21.35
C ALA A 14 -44.12 44.83 20.77
N VAL A 15 -45.13 44.05 20.42
CA VAL A 15 -45.06 42.78 19.71
C VAL A 15 -44.63 43.05 18.27
N VAL A 16 -43.59 42.35 17.80
CA VAL A 16 -43.32 42.19 16.38
C VAL A 16 -43.21 40.69 16.11
N CYS A 17 -44.16 40.17 15.33
CA CYS A 17 -44.20 38.81 14.83
C CYS A 17 -43.04 38.56 13.86
N PHE A 18 -42.31 37.46 14.05
CA PHE A 18 -41.57 36.80 12.99
C PHE A 18 -42.26 35.48 12.66
N ALA A 19 -42.64 35.33 11.40
CA ALA A 19 -43.21 34.11 10.85
C ALA A 19 -42.13 33.02 10.78
N ALA A 20 -42.37 31.88 11.43
CA ALA A 20 -41.57 30.68 11.27
C ALA A 20 -42.09 29.88 10.07
N ALA A 21 -41.23 29.66 9.09
CA ALA A 21 -41.48 28.71 8.01
C ALA A 21 -41.35 27.28 8.55
N LEU A 22 -42.38 26.48 8.33
CA LEU A 22 -42.45 25.06 8.63
C LEU A 22 -41.51 24.29 7.68
N LEU A 23 -40.42 23.73 8.22
CA LEU A 23 -39.78 22.55 7.65
C LEU A 23 -40.31 21.32 8.40
N SER A 24 -40.87 20.38 7.66
CA SER A 24 -41.38 19.12 8.18
C SER A 24 -40.24 18.30 8.78
N CYS A 25 -40.26 18.16 10.10
CA CYS A 25 -39.48 17.15 10.80
C CYS A 25 -40.11 15.80 10.47
N GLY A 26 -39.46 15.00 9.63
CA GLY A 26 -39.78 13.57 9.50
C GLY A 26 -39.54 12.93 10.86
N ALA A 27 -40.61 12.43 11.47
CA ALA A 27 -40.54 11.70 12.73
C ALA A 27 -39.76 10.40 12.48
N PHE A 28 -38.51 10.35 12.94
CA PHE A 28 -37.86 9.08 13.23
C PHE A 28 -38.68 8.41 14.34
N SER A 29 -39.28 7.27 14.00
CA SER A 29 -39.79 6.36 15.01
C SER A 29 -38.58 5.74 15.71
N PRO A 30 -38.51 5.74 17.05
CA PRO A 30 -37.45 5.03 17.76
C PRO A 30 -37.76 3.54 17.64
N GLU A 31 -37.13 2.86 16.69
CA GLU A 31 -37.04 1.41 16.74
C GLU A 31 -36.15 1.01 17.92
N ALA A 32 -36.60 -0.02 18.62
CA ALA A 32 -36.16 -0.51 19.92
C ALA A 32 -34.66 -0.30 20.24
N SER A 33 -34.39 0.56 21.24
CA SER A 33 -33.18 0.44 22.04
C SER A 33 -33.19 -0.94 22.71
N ALA A 34 -32.17 -1.75 22.43
CA ALA A 34 -31.90 -2.96 23.20
C ALA A 34 -31.78 -2.59 24.68
N GLN A 35 -32.57 -3.24 25.55
CA GLN A 35 -32.70 -2.89 26.96
C GLN A 35 -31.50 -3.31 27.84
N ASP A 36 -30.40 -3.78 27.25
CA ASP A 36 -29.25 -4.38 27.92
C ASP A 36 -27.95 -3.56 27.83
N GLY A 37 -27.99 -2.37 27.21
CA GLY A 37 -26.85 -1.44 27.18
C GLY A 37 -25.82 -1.68 26.07
N ARG A 38 -26.14 -2.51 25.06
CA ARG A 38 -25.25 -2.87 23.93
C ARG A 38 -25.15 -1.84 22.79
N THR A 39 -25.28 -0.54 23.03
CA THR A 39 -25.23 0.43 21.91
C THR A 39 -23.88 1.15 21.88
N PHE A 40 -22.85 0.48 21.37
CA PHE A 40 -21.57 1.11 21.03
C PHE A 40 -21.48 1.36 19.51
N PRO A 41 -22.04 2.45 18.97
CA PRO A 41 -21.95 2.73 17.54
C PRO A 41 -20.50 3.06 17.16
N MET A 42 -20.04 2.54 16.02
CA MET A 42 -18.79 2.99 15.41
C MET A 42 -18.83 4.51 15.22
N PHE A 43 -17.69 5.16 15.43
CA PHE A 43 -17.57 6.59 15.17
C PHE A 43 -17.72 6.86 13.67
N THR A 44 -17.92 8.12 13.30
CA THR A 44 -17.87 8.52 11.89
C THR A 44 -16.42 8.84 11.53
N PRO A 45 -15.90 8.35 10.39
CA PRO A 45 -14.56 8.71 9.94
C PRO A 45 -14.42 10.24 9.82
N PHE A 46 -13.24 10.75 10.15
CA PHE A 46 -12.91 12.15 9.86
C PHE A 46 -12.87 12.36 8.35
N SER A 47 -13.75 13.23 7.86
CA SER A 47 -13.80 13.67 6.46
C SER A 47 -13.79 15.20 6.45
N PRO A 48 -12.71 15.85 5.97
CA PRO A 48 -12.68 17.29 5.87
C PRO A 48 -13.73 17.76 4.85
N PRO A 49 -14.36 18.93 5.03
CA PRO A 49 -15.40 19.42 4.11
C PRO A 49 -14.95 19.57 2.66
N GLN A 50 -13.64 19.74 2.41
CA GLN A 50 -13.04 19.83 1.08
C GLN A 50 -12.92 18.47 0.39
N ASN A 51 -12.99 17.37 1.16
CA ASN A 51 -12.95 16.01 0.67
C ASN A 51 -14.15 15.20 1.18
N PRO A 52 -15.38 15.55 0.77
CA PRO A 52 -16.55 14.75 1.11
C PRO A 52 -16.45 13.35 0.49
N PRO A 53 -17.19 12.37 1.01
CA PRO A 53 -17.33 11.06 0.39
C PRO A 53 -17.83 11.16 -1.07
N SER A 54 -17.16 10.48 -2.00
CA SER A 54 -17.55 10.37 -3.41
C SER A 54 -17.13 9.01 -3.94
N ALA A 55 -18.03 8.32 -4.65
CA ALA A 55 -17.77 7.01 -5.24
C ALA A 55 -16.64 7.08 -6.29
N GLU A 56 -16.64 8.17 -7.07
CA GLU A 56 -15.64 8.48 -8.09
C GLU A 56 -14.24 8.65 -7.47
N ARG A 57 -14.15 9.33 -6.32
CA ARG A 57 -12.88 9.47 -5.59
C ARG A 57 -12.48 8.18 -4.88
N GLN A 58 -13.44 7.39 -4.41
CA GLN A 58 -13.18 6.09 -3.79
C GLN A 58 -12.58 5.12 -4.79
N ILE A 59 -13.13 5.04 -6.01
CA ILE A 59 -12.61 4.12 -7.02
C ILE A 59 -11.21 4.54 -7.52
N LEU A 60 -11.00 5.84 -7.79
CA LEU A 60 -9.66 6.36 -8.08
C LEU A 60 -8.68 6.09 -6.92
N GLY A 61 -9.13 6.28 -5.68
CA GLY A 61 -8.34 5.99 -4.49
C GLY A 61 -7.96 4.52 -4.34
N LYS A 62 -8.89 3.60 -4.65
CA LYS A 62 -8.67 2.15 -4.64
C LYS A 62 -7.64 1.76 -5.71
N ILE A 63 -7.79 2.26 -6.93
CA ILE A 63 -6.83 2.08 -8.03
C ILE A 63 -5.44 2.56 -7.62
N LEU A 64 -5.32 3.79 -7.11
CA LEU A 64 -4.03 4.34 -6.66
C LEU A 64 -3.43 3.52 -5.51
N PHE A 65 -4.22 3.09 -4.54
CA PHE A 65 -3.71 2.34 -3.38
C PHE A 65 -3.00 1.03 -3.77
N TRP A 66 -3.46 0.39 -4.84
CA TRP A 66 -2.98 -0.90 -5.30
C TRP A 66 -2.03 -0.83 -6.52
N ASP A 67 -1.74 0.35 -7.07
CA ASP A 67 -0.86 0.47 -8.24
C ASP A 67 0.62 0.58 -7.83
N GLU A 68 1.42 -0.44 -8.17
CA GLU A 68 2.86 -0.47 -7.89
C GLU A 68 3.65 0.57 -8.70
N GLN A 69 3.07 1.13 -9.77
CA GLN A 69 3.67 2.20 -10.57
C GLN A 69 3.76 3.54 -9.82
N LEU A 70 3.12 3.67 -8.65
CA LEU A 70 3.34 4.81 -7.76
C LEU A 70 4.74 4.85 -7.18
N SER A 71 5.38 3.70 -6.99
CA SER A 71 6.78 3.67 -6.55
C SER A 71 7.73 4.11 -7.67
N SER A 72 8.93 4.57 -7.30
CA SER A 72 9.93 5.00 -8.29
C SER A 72 10.39 3.87 -9.21
N ASP A 73 10.40 2.62 -8.75
CA ASP A 73 10.91 1.48 -9.54
C ASP A 73 9.85 0.43 -9.88
N ASN A 74 8.57 0.77 -9.70
CA ASN A 74 7.42 -0.08 -10.02
C ASN A 74 7.32 -1.37 -9.17
N THR A 75 7.96 -1.45 -8.00
CA THR A 75 7.97 -2.66 -7.16
C THR A 75 7.12 -2.57 -5.88
N MET A 76 6.51 -1.41 -5.60
CA MET A 76 5.79 -1.15 -4.35
C MET A 76 4.53 -0.32 -4.57
N SER A 77 3.43 -0.71 -3.92
CA SER A 77 2.20 0.08 -3.73
C SER A 77 1.90 0.23 -2.24
N CYS A 78 0.84 0.96 -1.88
CA CYS A 78 0.35 0.94 -0.50
C CYS A 78 -0.10 -0.47 -0.11
N GLY A 79 -0.73 -1.18 -1.07
CA GLY A 79 -1.18 -2.55 -0.94
C GLY A 79 -0.08 -3.56 -0.60
N THR A 80 1.16 -3.34 -1.05
CA THR A 80 2.28 -4.25 -0.76
C THR A 80 2.57 -4.40 0.73
N CYS A 81 2.32 -3.34 1.52
CA CYS A 81 2.57 -3.32 2.98
C CYS A 81 1.28 -3.40 3.84
N HIS A 82 0.10 -3.31 3.23
CA HIS A 82 -1.18 -3.20 3.93
C HIS A 82 -2.17 -4.25 3.43
N ILE A 83 -1.87 -5.53 3.68
CA ILE A 83 -2.64 -6.67 3.17
C ILE A 83 -3.85 -6.96 4.09
N PRO A 84 -5.10 -6.89 3.59
CA PRO A 84 -6.30 -7.02 4.41
C PRO A 84 -6.37 -8.31 5.24
N SER A 85 -6.07 -9.46 4.63
CA SER A 85 -6.03 -10.76 5.32
C SER A 85 -5.02 -10.85 6.46
N HIS A 86 -4.10 -9.88 6.56
CA HIS A 86 -3.13 -9.72 7.65
C HIS A 86 -3.44 -8.49 8.52
N ALA A 87 -4.73 -8.20 8.73
CA ALA A 87 -5.27 -7.00 9.38
C ALA A 87 -4.72 -5.68 8.82
N SER A 88 -4.50 -5.66 7.51
CA SER A 88 -3.94 -4.55 6.75
C SER A 88 -2.56 -4.09 7.25
N THR A 89 -1.75 -5.08 7.62
CA THR A 89 -0.31 -4.93 7.90
C THR A 89 0.49 -5.78 6.90
N ASP A 90 1.82 -5.69 6.96
CA ASP A 90 2.70 -6.31 5.96
C ASP A 90 3.03 -7.76 6.35
N PRO A 91 2.58 -8.81 5.66
CA PRO A 91 2.93 -10.18 6.02
C PRO A 91 4.44 -10.48 5.86
N ARG A 92 5.17 -9.64 5.10
CA ARG A 92 6.62 -9.74 4.95
C ARG A 92 7.30 -9.13 6.17
N ALA A 93 8.56 -9.49 6.39
CA ALA A 93 9.36 -8.90 7.45
C ALA A 93 10.80 -8.68 6.96
N GLY A 94 11.23 -7.42 6.96
CA GLY A 94 12.62 -7.03 6.83
C GLY A 94 13.21 -6.74 8.21
N VAL A 95 14.50 -6.92 8.39
CA VAL A 95 15.19 -6.58 9.64
C VAL A 95 15.82 -5.21 9.48
N ASN A 96 15.43 -4.25 10.31
CA ASN A 96 16.10 -2.96 10.43
C ASN A 96 16.95 -2.96 11.72
N PRO A 97 18.27 -2.69 11.64
CA PRO A 97 19.18 -2.74 12.79
C PRO A 97 19.04 -1.52 13.74
N ALA A 98 18.01 -0.71 13.52
CA ALA A 98 17.51 0.34 14.38
C ALA A 98 18.58 1.26 14.99
N TYR A 99 18.75 1.24 16.32
CA TYR A 99 19.44 2.28 17.05
C TYR A 99 20.96 2.10 17.02
N ASP A 100 21.45 0.87 17.16
CA ASP A 100 22.89 0.60 17.17
C ASP A 100 23.48 0.34 15.77
N GLY A 101 22.63 0.07 14.78
CA GLY A 101 23.04 -0.18 13.40
C GLY A 101 23.72 -1.54 13.20
N ILE A 102 23.55 -2.47 14.14
CA ILE A 102 24.08 -3.83 14.11
C ILE A 102 22.91 -4.80 13.97
N PHE A 103 22.94 -5.67 12.96
CA PHE A 103 21.92 -6.69 12.78
C PHE A 103 22.03 -7.81 13.84
N ASP A 104 20.91 -8.50 14.05
CA ASP A 104 20.74 -9.62 14.97
C ASP A 104 20.94 -9.23 16.45
N THR A 105 20.55 -8.00 16.81
CA THR A 105 20.56 -7.48 18.18
C THR A 105 19.13 -7.32 18.72
N ALA A 106 19.02 -6.99 20.01
CA ALA A 106 17.72 -6.89 20.68
C ALA A 106 16.92 -5.64 20.29
N ASP A 107 17.57 -4.61 19.73
CA ASP A 107 16.92 -3.39 19.27
C ASP A 107 16.49 -3.47 17.80
N ASP A 108 16.72 -4.58 17.11
CA ASP A 108 16.22 -4.77 15.75
C ASP A 108 14.70 -4.57 15.66
N VAL A 109 14.28 -4.03 14.52
CA VAL A 109 12.88 -3.85 14.17
C VAL A 109 12.55 -4.81 13.04
N ALA A 110 11.47 -5.59 13.21
CA ALA A 110 10.84 -6.32 12.13
C ALA A 110 9.98 -5.35 11.30
N GLY A 111 10.65 -4.58 10.45
CA GLY A 111 10.04 -3.59 9.57
C GLY A 111 9.40 -4.20 8.33
N SER A 112 8.82 -3.33 7.51
CA SER A 112 8.38 -3.67 6.16
C SER A 112 9.56 -3.58 5.19
N PRO A 113 9.80 -4.60 4.34
CA PRO A 113 10.73 -4.47 3.23
C PRO A 113 10.32 -3.34 2.29
N GLY A 114 11.31 -2.52 1.95
CA GLY A 114 11.26 -1.31 1.15
C GLY A 114 11.86 -1.47 -0.25
N LEU A 115 12.29 -0.37 -0.85
CA LEU A 115 13.06 -0.38 -2.09
C LEU A 115 14.55 -0.67 -1.82
N ILE A 116 15.23 -1.22 -2.83
CA ILE A 116 16.70 -1.16 -2.90
C ILE A 116 17.08 0.33 -2.99
N LEU A 117 18.06 0.76 -2.19
CA LEU A 117 18.45 2.16 -2.16
C LEU A 117 18.87 2.66 -3.55
N GLN A 118 18.31 3.78 -3.96
CA GLN A 118 18.53 4.40 -5.26
C GLN A 118 18.85 5.88 -5.10
N ASP A 119 19.73 6.40 -5.95
CA ASP A 119 19.99 7.84 -6.01
C ASP A 119 18.87 8.60 -6.72
N GLN A 120 19.05 9.92 -6.86
CA GLN A 120 18.08 10.80 -7.51
C GLN A 120 17.81 10.51 -8.99
N ASP A 121 18.70 9.76 -9.64
CA ASP A 121 18.61 9.40 -11.06
C ASP A 121 18.13 7.93 -11.21
N GLY A 122 17.76 7.27 -10.10
CA GLY A 122 17.32 5.90 -10.05
C GLY A 122 18.45 4.87 -10.15
N GLU A 123 19.72 5.27 -10.07
CA GLU A 123 20.83 4.31 -10.04
C GLU A 123 20.91 3.62 -8.67
N TYR A 124 21.26 2.34 -8.65
CA TYR A 124 21.37 1.60 -7.40
C TYR A 124 22.57 2.10 -6.58
N LEU A 125 22.32 2.38 -5.30
CA LEU A 125 23.33 2.80 -4.34
C LEU A 125 23.55 1.71 -3.31
N ARG A 126 24.82 1.48 -2.96
CA ARG A 126 25.17 0.61 -1.84
C ARG A 126 24.77 1.25 -0.52
N SER A 127 23.75 0.72 0.13
CA SER A 127 23.38 1.10 1.49
C SER A 127 24.46 0.67 2.47
N VAL A 128 24.72 1.51 3.48
CA VAL A 128 25.64 1.17 4.58
C VAL A 128 25.11 -0.02 5.39
N LEU A 129 23.78 -0.15 5.50
CA LEU A 129 23.13 -1.18 6.31
C LEU A 129 22.70 -2.36 5.44
N PHE A 130 22.09 -2.09 4.29
CA PHE A 130 21.41 -3.12 3.50
C PHE A 130 22.18 -3.54 2.25
N ASP A 131 23.35 -2.94 2.00
CA ASP A 131 24.08 -3.13 0.76
C ASP A 131 23.17 -2.85 -0.46
N LEU A 132 23.09 -3.76 -1.43
CA LEU A 132 22.17 -3.71 -2.58
C LEU A 132 20.92 -4.60 -2.40
N LEU A 133 20.57 -4.90 -1.15
CA LEU A 133 19.31 -5.55 -0.79
C LEU A 133 18.21 -4.51 -0.50
N PRO A 134 16.93 -4.92 -0.56
CA PRO A 134 15.82 -4.07 -0.12
C PRO A 134 16.05 -3.53 1.29
N GLN A 135 15.79 -2.24 1.48
CA GLN A 135 15.84 -1.61 2.80
C GLN A 135 14.68 -2.13 3.68
N ALA A 136 14.75 -1.92 4.99
CA ALA A 136 13.65 -2.23 5.90
C ALA A 136 13.22 -0.97 6.67
N THR A 137 11.91 -0.75 6.85
CA THR A 137 11.41 0.41 7.60
C THR A 137 11.83 0.36 9.08
N PRO A 138 12.08 1.52 9.72
CA PRO A 138 12.49 1.57 11.13
C PRO A 138 11.34 1.34 12.13
N ARG A 139 10.12 1.16 11.63
CA ARG A 139 8.93 0.76 12.41
C ARG A 139 8.09 -0.19 11.58
N ARG A 140 7.39 -1.10 12.25
CA ARG A 140 6.42 -2.00 11.64
C ARG A 140 5.25 -1.21 11.03
N SER A 141 4.73 -1.65 9.88
CA SER A 141 3.54 -1.02 9.30
C SER A 141 2.35 -1.09 10.26
N MET A 142 1.66 0.05 10.44
CA MET A 142 0.41 0.06 11.20
C MET A 142 -0.73 -0.45 10.32
N PRO A 143 -1.78 -1.04 10.92
CA PRO A 143 -3.05 -1.22 10.25
C PRO A 143 -3.54 0.13 9.70
N ASN A 144 -3.82 0.21 8.39
CA ASN A 144 -4.49 1.39 7.81
C ASN A 144 -6.01 1.36 8.05
N ILE A 145 -6.57 0.17 8.34
CA ILE A 145 -7.93 0.04 8.88
C ILE A 145 -8.05 0.84 10.19
N MET A 146 -9.19 1.49 10.37
CA MET A 146 -9.47 2.41 11.48
C MET A 146 -8.65 3.71 11.50
N GLY A 147 -7.65 3.88 10.63
CA GLY A 147 -6.89 5.13 10.51
C GLY A 147 -7.76 6.38 10.32
N PRO A 148 -8.82 6.35 9.51
CA PRO A 148 -9.71 7.50 9.35
C PRO A 148 -10.48 7.95 10.61
N PHE A 149 -10.42 7.24 11.75
CA PHE A 149 -11.11 7.62 13.00
C PHE A 149 -10.31 8.53 13.92
N THR A 150 -9.17 9.03 13.47
CA THR A 150 -8.30 9.86 14.29
C THR A 150 -7.72 11.01 13.48
N ALA A 151 -7.49 12.15 14.15
CA ALA A 151 -6.96 13.36 13.54
C ALA A 151 -5.43 13.38 13.45
N ASN A 152 -4.75 12.29 13.84
CA ASN A 152 -3.32 12.10 13.68
C ASN A 152 -2.98 10.64 13.34
N LEU A 153 -2.06 10.45 12.39
CA LEU A 153 -1.64 9.15 11.87
C LEU A 153 -0.12 8.95 11.95
N PHE A 154 0.32 7.71 11.69
CA PHE A 154 1.61 7.12 12.08
C PHE A 154 1.73 6.82 13.58
N TRP A 155 2.67 5.94 13.92
CA TRP A 155 2.95 5.56 15.32
C TRP A 155 3.31 6.77 16.20
N ASP A 156 3.90 7.83 15.64
CA ASP A 156 4.29 9.07 16.32
C ASP A 156 3.28 10.22 16.12
N GLY A 157 2.26 10.02 15.29
CA GLY A 157 1.25 11.04 14.99
C GLY A 157 1.73 12.16 14.06
N ARG A 158 2.79 11.96 13.27
CA ARG A 158 3.38 13.02 12.42
C ARG A 158 2.48 13.50 11.28
N ALA A 159 1.47 12.73 10.89
CA ALA A 159 0.46 13.19 9.94
C ALA A 159 -0.72 13.80 10.71
N GLU A 160 -0.65 15.11 10.95
CA GLU A 160 -1.67 15.88 11.67
C GLU A 160 -1.76 17.31 11.14
N GLY A 161 -2.83 18.03 11.50
CA GLY A 161 -2.96 19.46 11.21
C GLY A 161 -3.55 19.78 9.83
N LEU A 162 -3.03 20.85 9.21
CA LEU A 162 -3.57 21.40 7.96
C LEU A 162 -3.09 20.56 6.77
N PHE A 163 -3.99 20.28 5.84
CA PHE A 163 -3.58 19.68 4.58
C PHE A 163 -3.13 20.78 3.62
N ILE A 164 -1.85 20.76 3.28
CA ILE A 164 -1.19 21.72 2.39
C ILE A 164 -0.69 20.95 1.18
N ASP A 165 -1.00 21.44 -0.02
CA ASP A 165 -0.45 20.89 -1.25
C ASP A 165 1.08 21.08 -1.24
N PRO A 166 1.87 19.99 -1.29
CA PRO A 166 3.32 20.07 -1.17
C PRO A 166 4.01 20.71 -2.39
N VAL A 167 3.31 20.87 -3.51
CA VAL A 167 3.83 21.51 -4.74
C VAL A 167 3.52 22.99 -4.74
N THR A 168 2.26 23.35 -4.50
CA THR A 168 1.80 24.75 -4.64
C THR A 168 1.88 25.54 -3.34
N GLY A 169 1.94 24.85 -2.20
CA GLY A 169 1.79 25.46 -0.87
C GLY A 169 0.37 25.90 -0.55
N GLU A 170 -0.62 25.57 -1.40
CA GLU A 170 -2.01 25.89 -1.17
C GLU A 170 -2.57 25.09 0.01
N GLN A 171 -3.31 25.75 0.90
CA GLN A 171 -4.01 25.05 1.97
C GLN A 171 -5.29 24.40 1.45
N LEU A 172 -5.27 23.08 1.31
CA LEU A 172 -6.37 22.26 0.79
C LEU A 172 -7.42 21.92 1.88
N SER A 173 -7.04 21.91 3.16
CA SER A 173 -8.02 21.84 4.26
C SER A 173 -7.59 22.61 5.50
N ALA A 174 -8.56 23.29 6.13
CA ALA A 174 -8.37 24.14 7.31
C ALA A 174 -8.70 23.46 8.65
N THR A 175 -9.19 22.22 8.62
CA THR A 175 -9.97 21.66 9.74
C THR A 175 -9.16 20.85 10.75
N GLY A 176 -7.88 20.57 10.49
CA GLY A 176 -7.04 19.77 11.39
C GLY A 176 -7.36 18.27 11.40
N ILE A 177 -8.29 17.81 10.55
CA ILE A 177 -8.81 16.43 10.52
C ILE A 177 -8.50 15.71 9.20
N ALA A 178 -7.50 16.18 8.46
CA ALA A 178 -7.10 15.65 7.16
C ALA A 178 -5.88 14.72 7.29
N ALA A 179 -5.76 13.99 8.40
CA ALA A 179 -4.61 13.15 8.68
C ALA A 179 -4.44 12.03 7.64
N THR A 180 -5.54 11.41 7.19
CA THR A 180 -5.52 10.36 6.16
C THR A 180 -5.00 10.91 4.82
N GLU A 181 -5.41 12.11 4.43
CA GLU A 181 -4.88 12.78 3.23
C GLU A 181 -3.37 13.00 3.34
N ILE A 182 -2.90 13.54 4.47
CA ILE A 182 -1.47 13.84 4.71
C ILE A 182 -0.65 12.55 4.74
N GLN A 183 -1.11 11.55 5.49
CA GLN A 183 -0.43 10.27 5.66
C GLN A 183 -0.23 9.56 4.33
N SER A 184 -1.23 9.60 3.44
CA SER A 184 -1.18 8.94 2.13
C SER A 184 -0.08 9.47 1.22
N LEU A 185 0.38 10.72 1.42
CA LEU A 185 1.41 11.33 0.59
C LEU A 185 2.84 11.03 1.07
N HIS A 186 3.04 10.70 2.35
CA HIS A 186 4.38 10.54 2.90
C HIS A 186 5.15 9.33 2.30
N PRO A 187 4.58 8.12 2.18
CA PRO A 187 5.28 6.96 1.61
C PRO A 187 5.80 7.20 0.20
N LEU A 188 5.02 7.94 -0.61
CA LEU A 188 5.33 8.25 -2.02
C LEU A 188 6.65 9.00 -2.22
N MET A 189 7.14 9.67 -1.17
CA MET A 189 8.36 10.49 -1.16
C MET A 189 9.44 9.93 -0.22
N ASN A 190 9.20 8.79 0.43
CA ASN A 190 10.13 8.18 1.38
C ASN A 190 11.05 7.19 0.65
N ASP A 191 12.36 7.38 0.81
CA ASP A 191 13.42 6.65 0.09
C ASP A 191 13.68 5.22 0.59
N ILE A 192 13.02 4.82 1.67
CA ILE A 192 12.92 3.44 2.12
C ILE A 192 11.65 2.81 1.55
N GLU A 193 10.53 3.54 1.53
CA GLU A 193 9.21 2.97 1.24
C GLU A 193 8.90 2.87 -0.27
N MET A 194 8.74 4.00 -0.97
CA MET A 194 8.26 4.01 -2.37
C MET A 194 9.05 4.93 -3.30
N ALA A 195 10.11 5.58 -2.83
CA ALA A 195 10.87 6.55 -3.62
C ALA A 195 12.35 6.18 -3.72
N HIS A 196 13.01 6.73 -4.73
CA HIS A 196 14.46 6.90 -4.70
C HIS A 196 14.81 8.18 -3.91
N GLN A 197 16.10 8.39 -3.62
CA GLN A 197 16.53 9.60 -2.91
C GLN A 197 16.16 10.87 -3.65
N ASN A 198 15.68 11.90 -2.94
CA ASN A 198 15.32 13.20 -3.50
C ASN A 198 14.25 13.18 -4.61
N ARG A 199 13.41 12.13 -4.66
CA ARG A 199 12.24 12.08 -5.55
C ARG A 199 11.40 13.36 -5.46
N SER A 200 10.90 13.81 -6.60
CA SER A 200 10.11 15.05 -6.67
C SER A 200 8.65 14.80 -7.02
N TRP A 201 7.75 15.69 -6.58
CA TRP A 201 6.35 15.63 -7.00
C TRP A 201 6.16 15.74 -8.51
N PRO A 202 6.82 16.68 -9.24
CA PRO A 202 6.67 16.75 -10.70
C PRO A 202 6.99 15.43 -11.41
N GLU A 203 8.01 14.71 -10.95
CA GLU A 203 8.38 13.40 -11.50
C GLU A 203 7.29 12.35 -11.30
N LEU A 204 6.76 12.19 -10.08
CA LEU A 204 5.63 11.29 -9.82
C LEU A 204 4.38 11.67 -10.64
N LEU A 205 4.04 12.96 -10.69
CA LEU A 205 2.87 13.43 -11.43
C LEU A 205 3.01 13.17 -12.93
N GLN A 206 4.19 13.45 -13.50
CA GLN A 206 4.49 13.15 -14.90
C GLN A 206 4.45 11.65 -15.20
N LYS A 207 4.94 10.81 -14.28
CA LYS A 207 4.85 9.36 -14.41
C LYS A 207 3.38 8.91 -14.52
N LEU A 208 2.52 9.39 -13.63
CA LEU A 208 1.09 9.05 -13.65
C LEU A 208 0.37 9.51 -14.92
N GLU A 209 0.80 10.60 -15.56
CA GLU A 209 0.23 11.03 -16.85
C GLU A 209 0.53 10.04 -17.99
N GLY A 210 1.64 9.30 -17.92
CA GLY A 210 2.12 8.43 -19.00
C GLY A 210 1.82 6.94 -18.82
N VAL A 211 1.47 6.49 -17.63
CA VAL A 211 1.22 5.06 -17.35
C VAL A 211 -0.25 4.68 -17.45
N ARG A 212 -0.50 3.41 -17.78
CA ARG A 212 -1.82 2.80 -17.73
C ARG A 212 -2.14 2.38 -16.29
N PRO A 213 -3.30 2.76 -15.72
CA PRO A 213 -3.68 2.34 -14.37
C PRO A 213 -3.68 0.82 -14.21
N LEU A 214 -3.10 0.32 -13.11
CA LEU A 214 -3.01 -1.09 -12.73
C LEU A 214 -2.37 -2.00 -13.80
N ALA A 215 -1.49 -1.46 -14.66
CA ALA A 215 -0.82 -2.28 -15.69
C ALA A 215 -0.05 -3.48 -15.10
N LEU A 216 0.46 -3.34 -13.89
CA LEU A 216 1.22 -4.39 -13.18
C LEU A 216 0.34 -5.38 -12.42
N ALA A 217 -0.94 -5.07 -12.20
CA ALA A 217 -1.82 -5.86 -11.35
C ALA A 217 -2.62 -6.89 -12.17
N SER A 218 -2.91 -8.03 -11.56
CA SER A 218 -3.74 -9.10 -12.10
C SER A 218 -4.92 -9.39 -11.17
N GLU A 219 -5.86 -10.24 -11.58
CA GLU A 219 -7.02 -10.62 -10.76
C GLU A 219 -7.77 -9.37 -10.22
N ILE A 220 -7.91 -8.34 -11.07
CA ILE A 220 -8.44 -7.03 -10.68
C ILE A 220 -9.95 -7.15 -10.34
N PRO A 221 -10.38 -6.72 -9.14
CA PRO A 221 -11.80 -6.61 -8.79
C PRO A 221 -12.65 -5.86 -9.83
N GLU A 222 -13.89 -6.32 -9.99
CA GLU A 222 -14.81 -5.87 -11.05
C GLU A 222 -15.02 -4.35 -11.04
N ASP A 223 -15.15 -3.72 -9.86
CA ASP A 223 -15.34 -2.27 -9.75
C ASP A 223 -14.17 -1.46 -10.30
N MET A 224 -12.94 -1.92 -10.08
CA MET A 224 -11.73 -1.31 -10.64
C MET A 224 -11.57 -1.62 -12.12
N LEU A 225 -11.89 -2.84 -12.53
CA LEU A 225 -11.83 -3.25 -13.93
C LEU A 225 -12.78 -2.40 -14.79
N GLU A 226 -14.04 -2.28 -14.38
CA GLU A 226 -15.04 -1.41 -15.04
C GLU A 226 -14.54 0.03 -15.13
N ALA A 227 -13.91 0.55 -14.06
CA ALA A 227 -13.40 1.91 -14.02
C ALA A 227 -12.22 2.13 -14.97
N ILE A 228 -11.25 1.20 -15.05
CA ILE A 228 -10.09 1.35 -15.95
C ILE A 228 -10.45 1.03 -17.41
N GLU A 229 -11.50 0.25 -17.67
CA GLU A 229 -12.04 0.08 -19.03
C GLU A 229 -12.76 1.34 -19.51
N GLN A 230 -13.56 1.95 -18.63
CA GLN A 230 -14.29 3.18 -18.94
C GLN A 230 -13.38 4.41 -19.01
N TYR A 231 -12.34 4.45 -18.17
CA TYR A 231 -11.40 5.57 -18.01
C TYR A 231 -9.96 5.02 -18.08
N PRO A 232 -9.43 4.81 -19.30
CA PRO A 232 -8.20 4.04 -19.53
C PRO A 232 -6.92 4.74 -19.09
N THR A 233 -6.98 6.02 -18.72
CA THR A 233 -5.82 6.81 -18.28
C THR A 233 -6.07 7.45 -16.91
N TYR A 234 -5.00 7.73 -16.17
CA TYR A 234 -5.14 8.52 -14.94
C TYR A 234 -5.77 9.90 -15.18
N PRO A 235 -5.40 10.69 -16.20
CA PRO A 235 -6.13 11.91 -16.55
C PRO A 235 -7.65 11.72 -16.67
N ASP A 236 -8.13 10.63 -17.27
CA ASP A 236 -9.56 10.34 -17.36
C ASP A 236 -10.18 10.03 -15.99
N LEU A 237 -9.52 9.21 -15.17
CA LEU A 237 -9.96 8.90 -13.81
C LEU A 237 -9.99 10.15 -12.91
N PHE A 238 -9.01 11.05 -13.03
CA PHE A 238 -9.01 12.33 -12.32
C PHE A 238 -10.10 13.26 -12.83
N ALA A 239 -10.35 13.28 -14.14
CA ALA A 239 -11.46 14.04 -14.72
C ALA A 239 -12.81 13.57 -14.20
N GLN A 240 -12.99 12.26 -14.03
CA GLN A 240 -14.19 11.68 -13.44
C GLN A 240 -14.32 12.01 -11.94
N ALA A 241 -13.24 11.90 -11.16
CA ALA A 241 -13.26 12.10 -9.70
C ALA A 241 -13.29 13.57 -9.24
N PHE A 242 -12.72 14.48 -10.03
CA PHE A 242 -12.52 15.88 -9.65
C PHE A 242 -13.03 16.89 -10.69
N GLY A 243 -13.56 16.43 -11.83
CA GLY A 243 -14.05 17.29 -12.91
C GLY A 243 -12.94 17.92 -13.76
N THR A 244 -11.69 17.46 -13.63
CA THR A 244 -10.52 17.95 -14.36
C THR A 244 -9.46 16.86 -14.52
N PRO A 245 -8.78 16.75 -15.67
CA PRO A 245 -7.78 15.72 -15.91
C PRO A 245 -6.45 15.97 -15.18
N GLU A 246 -6.27 17.15 -14.59
CA GLU A 246 -5.03 17.52 -13.92
C GLU A 246 -4.80 16.63 -12.68
N ILE A 247 -3.61 16.05 -12.61
CA ILE A 247 -3.15 15.23 -11.48
C ILE A 247 -2.40 16.15 -10.52
N THR A 248 -2.78 16.17 -9.24
CA THR A 248 -2.06 16.93 -8.20
C THR A 248 -1.84 16.08 -6.95
N ALA A 249 -0.79 16.41 -6.19
CA ALA A 249 -0.51 15.78 -4.90
C ALA A 249 -1.74 15.85 -3.96
N GLY A 250 -2.39 17.01 -3.92
CA GLY A 250 -3.65 17.19 -3.19
C GLY A 250 -4.76 16.21 -3.59
N ARG A 251 -4.98 16.03 -4.91
CA ARG A 251 -6.02 15.14 -5.44
C ARG A 251 -5.70 13.66 -5.21
N ILE A 252 -4.42 13.27 -5.28
CA ILE A 252 -3.97 11.93 -4.88
C ILE A 252 -4.34 11.67 -3.42
N GLY A 253 -3.96 12.58 -2.51
CA GLY A 253 -4.28 12.45 -1.09
C GLY A 253 -5.78 12.41 -0.82
N PHE A 254 -6.57 13.22 -1.55
CA PHE A 254 -8.02 13.20 -1.46
C PHE A 254 -8.65 11.89 -1.92
N ALA A 255 -8.19 11.32 -3.04
CA ALA A 255 -8.70 10.06 -3.57
C ALA A 255 -8.36 8.89 -2.63
N MET A 256 -7.09 8.75 -2.24
CA MET A 256 -6.64 7.69 -1.32
C MET A 256 -7.35 7.76 0.04
N ALA A 257 -7.57 8.95 0.58
CA ALA A 257 -8.31 9.11 1.83
C ALA A 257 -9.81 8.82 1.68
N ASN A 258 -10.39 9.02 0.49
CA ASN A 258 -11.77 8.61 0.20
C ASN A 258 -11.90 7.09 0.23
N TYR A 259 -10.99 6.37 -0.42
CA TYR A 259 -10.94 4.90 -0.38
C TYR A 259 -10.70 4.37 1.03
N GLN A 260 -9.69 4.87 1.76
CA GLN A 260 -9.39 4.36 3.11
C GLN A 260 -10.56 4.52 4.09
N ARG A 261 -11.46 5.50 3.87
CA ARG A 261 -12.69 5.67 4.68
C ARG A 261 -13.74 4.58 4.44
N THR A 262 -13.64 3.79 3.37
CA THR A 262 -14.50 2.64 3.13
C THR A 262 -13.99 1.37 3.82
N LEU A 263 -12.71 1.32 4.22
CA LEU A 263 -12.06 0.17 4.84
C LEU A 263 -12.46 0.00 6.32
N MET A 264 -13.70 -0.44 6.50
CA MET A 264 -14.45 -0.42 7.74
C MET A 264 -14.74 -1.84 8.26
N PRO A 265 -13.94 -2.37 9.21
CA PRO A 265 -14.15 -3.71 9.75
C PRO A 265 -15.20 -3.67 10.87
N ASP A 266 -16.46 -3.55 10.46
CA ASP A 266 -17.64 -3.31 11.30
C ASP A 266 -18.63 -4.49 11.37
N GLN A 267 -18.23 -5.68 10.92
CA GLN A 267 -19.06 -6.89 10.89
C GLN A 267 -18.38 -8.09 11.57
N SER A 268 -17.56 -7.86 12.59
CA SER A 268 -17.09 -8.94 13.46
C SER A 268 -18.25 -9.56 14.27
N PRO A 269 -18.09 -10.79 14.82
CA PRO A 269 -19.08 -11.38 15.72
C PRO A 269 -19.50 -10.45 16.87
N TRP A 270 -18.55 -9.67 17.42
CA TRP A 270 -18.84 -8.67 18.44
C TRP A 270 -19.68 -7.50 17.92
N ASP A 271 -19.46 -7.05 16.68
CA ASP A 271 -20.24 -5.97 16.08
C ASP A 271 -21.70 -6.40 15.86
N LEU A 272 -21.92 -7.62 15.36
CA LEU A 272 -23.26 -8.18 15.17
C LEU A 272 -23.98 -8.38 16.50
N TRP A 273 -23.27 -8.87 17.52
CA TRP A 273 -23.81 -8.98 18.88
C TRP A 273 -24.17 -7.63 19.51
N ASN A 274 -23.32 -6.62 19.29
CA ASN A 274 -23.57 -5.24 19.70
C ASN A 274 -24.74 -4.63 18.92
N ALA A 275 -24.98 -5.03 17.67
CA ALA A 275 -26.15 -4.66 16.89
C ALA A 275 -27.45 -5.37 17.32
N GLY A 276 -27.38 -6.33 18.26
CA GLY A 276 -28.53 -7.01 18.84
C GLY A 276 -28.73 -8.47 18.40
N ASP A 277 -27.78 -9.04 17.65
CA ASP A 277 -27.80 -10.47 17.31
C ASP A 277 -27.18 -11.30 18.44
N ASP A 278 -28.02 -11.81 19.35
CA ASP A 278 -27.59 -12.62 20.50
C ASP A 278 -26.82 -13.89 20.10
N ASP A 279 -27.04 -14.42 18.88
CA ASP A 279 -26.45 -15.67 18.41
C ASP A 279 -25.10 -15.45 17.69
N ALA A 280 -24.70 -14.19 17.45
CA ALA A 280 -23.47 -13.88 16.74
C ALA A 280 -22.20 -14.13 17.57
N ILE A 281 -22.26 -13.98 18.90
CA ILE A 281 -21.13 -14.21 19.80
C ILE A 281 -21.29 -15.52 20.56
N THR A 282 -20.22 -16.30 20.70
CA THR A 282 -20.28 -17.54 21.50
C THR A 282 -20.28 -17.25 23.01
N PRO A 283 -20.74 -18.19 23.86
CA PRO A 283 -20.67 -18.02 25.32
C PRO A 283 -19.25 -17.75 25.84
N ASP A 284 -18.24 -18.41 25.26
CA ASP A 284 -16.83 -18.24 25.65
C ASP A 284 -16.29 -16.88 25.22
N GLN A 285 -16.63 -16.41 24.01
CA GLN A 285 -16.28 -15.07 23.54
C GLN A 285 -16.93 -13.97 24.40
N LEU A 286 -18.19 -14.15 24.80
CA LEU A 286 -18.87 -13.22 25.70
C LEU A 286 -18.24 -13.22 27.10
N ALA A 287 -17.90 -14.39 27.63
CA ALA A 287 -17.18 -14.50 28.90
C ALA A 287 -15.81 -13.81 28.81
N GLY A 288 -15.09 -14.01 27.70
CA GLY A 288 -13.84 -13.33 27.38
C GLY A 288 -13.98 -11.81 27.35
N TYR A 289 -15.02 -11.28 26.70
CA TYR A 289 -15.32 -9.86 26.70
C TYR A 289 -15.56 -9.31 28.11
N MET A 290 -16.27 -10.06 28.97
CA MET A 290 -16.48 -9.63 30.36
C MET A 290 -15.16 -9.60 31.15
N ARG A 291 -14.29 -10.60 31.00
CA ARG A 291 -12.95 -10.61 31.62
C ARG A 291 -12.06 -9.49 31.10
N TYR A 292 -12.12 -9.24 29.81
CA TYR A 292 -11.41 -8.12 29.18
C TYR A 292 -11.81 -6.78 29.80
N ARG A 293 -13.11 -6.54 30.01
CA ARG A 293 -13.63 -5.32 30.64
C ARG A 293 -13.28 -5.16 32.12
N GLU A 294 -12.97 -6.26 32.80
CA GLU A 294 -12.50 -6.26 34.19
C GLU A 294 -10.99 -6.01 34.30
N SER A 295 -10.26 -5.99 33.18
CA SER A 295 -8.81 -5.81 33.12
C SER A 295 -8.40 -4.36 32.84
N THR A 296 -7.13 -4.03 33.11
CA THR A 296 -6.53 -2.72 32.79
C THR A 296 -6.36 -2.49 31.28
N CYS A 297 -6.47 -3.54 30.44
CA CYS A 297 -6.41 -3.39 28.98
C CYS A 297 -7.49 -2.42 28.46
N VAL A 298 -8.68 -2.43 29.09
CA VAL A 298 -9.82 -1.60 28.70
C VAL A 298 -9.59 -0.11 28.94
N ASP A 299 -8.60 0.28 29.75
CA ASP A 299 -8.28 1.69 30.02
C ASP A 299 -7.61 2.38 28.81
N CYS A 300 -7.02 1.61 27.90
CA CYS A 300 -6.44 2.10 26.64
C CYS A 300 -7.21 1.58 25.43
N HIS A 301 -7.67 0.33 25.45
CA HIS A 301 -8.34 -0.33 24.34
C HIS A 301 -9.88 -0.28 24.49
N VAL A 302 -10.43 0.92 24.41
CA VAL A 302 -11.85 1.18 24.74
C VAL A 302 -12.79 0.83 23.56
N PRO A 303 -13.91 0.11 23.76
CA PRO A 303 -14.95 -0.06 22.74
C PRO A 303 -15.59 1.27 22.29
N PRO A 304 -16.13 1.37 21.05
CA PRO A 304 -16.19 0.34 20.03
C PRO A 304 -14.92 0.23 19.18
N MET A 305 -14.01 1.21 19.23
CA MET A 305 -12.80 1.19 18.39
C MET A 305 -11.74 0.22 18.91
N PHE A 306 -11.86 -0.20 20.17
CA PHE A 306 -10.87 -0.97 20.91
C PHE A 306 -9.49 -0.29 20.93
N THR A 307 -9.54 1.04 20.99
CA THR A 307 -8.43 1.97 21.18
C THR A 307 -9.02 3.33 21.53
N ASN A 308 -8.31 4.10 22.36
CA ASN A 308 -8.59 5.51 22.61
C ASN A 308 -7.81 6.43 21.65
N PHE A 309 -6.96 5.89 20.79
CA PHE A 309 -6.06 6.61 19.86
C PHE A 309 -5.06 7.57 20.51
N ASP A 310 -4.92 7.52 21.84
CA ASP A 310 -3.97 8.32 22.61
C ASP A 310 -2.53 7.83 22.36
N PHE A 311 -1.57 8.66 22.77
CA PHE A 311 -0.15 8.30 22.75
C PHE A 311 0.29 7.90 24.15
N ASN A 312 0.79 6.67 24.30
CA ASN A 312 1.27 6.15 25.58
C ASN A 312 2.61 5.44 25.41
N VAL A 313 3.37 5.35 26.49
CA VAL A 313 4.60 4.55 26.56
C VAL A 313 4.24 3.20 27.16
N ASP A 314 4.29 2.15 26.35
CA ASP A 314 4.00 0.77 26.76
C ASP A 314 5.24 0.04 27.32
N GLY A 315 6.43 0.56 27.01
CA GLY A 315 7.72 0.00 27.42
C GLY A 315 8.28 -1.04 26.46
N VAL A 316 7.79 -1.14 25.23
CA VAL A 316 8.31 -2.07 24.20
C VAL A 316 9.75 -1.72 23.80
N ARG A 317 10.11 -0.43 23.86
CA ARG A 317 11.42 0.07 23.46
C ARG A 317 11.92 1.17 24.41
N PRO A 318 13.20 1.17 24.80
CA PRO A 318 13.79 2.29 25.53
C PRO A 318 13.67 3.62 24.77
N VAL A 319 13.36 4.68 25.49
CA VAL A 319 13.16 6.04 24.94
C VAL A 319 14.35 6.57 24.15
N ILE A 320 15.58 6.14 24.48
CA ILE A 320 16.79 6.59 23.79
C ILE A 320 16.91 5.98 22.38
N GLU A 321 16.31 4.82 22.15
CA GLU A 321 16.35 4.10 20.88
C GLU A 321 15.30 4.63 19.90
N ASP A 322 14.10 4.93 20.40
CA ASP A 322 13.06 5.62 19.63
C ASP A 322 12.26 6.55 20.55
N ARG A 323 12.27 7.84 20.22
CA ARG A 323 11.59 8.87 21.03
C ARG A 323 10.11 9.01 20.69
N GLY A 324 9.62 8.33 19.65
CA GLY A 324 8.21 8.30 19.27
C GLY A 324 7.65 9.69 19.03
N ARG A 325 6.50 9.98 19.63
CA ARG A 325 5.79 11.26 19.45
C ARG A 325 6.60 12.49 19.87
N ALA A 326 7.55 12.38 20.81
CA ALA A 326 8.37 13.53 21.21
C ALA A 326 9.24 14.10 20.08
N ASP A 327 9.52 13.34 19.01
CA ASP A 327 10.22 13.89 17.84
C ASP A 327 9.32 14.81 17.00
N ILE A 328 8.00 14.69 17.16
CA ILE A 328 7.00 15.54 16.49
C ILE A 328 6.65 16.75 17.36
N THR A 329 6.40 16.54 18.65
CA THR A 329 5.89 17.60 19.53
C THR A 329 6.98 18.34 20.31
N GLY A 330 8.16 17.74 20.45
CA GLY A 330 9.23 18.22 21.32
C GLY A 330 8.92 18.13 22.83
N ALA A 331 7.79 17.54 23.22
CA ALA A 331 7.33 17.51 24.60
C ALA A 331 8.00 16.38 25.41
N ASN A 332 8.64 16.73 26.53
CA ASN A 332 9.30 15.76 27.40
C ASN A 332 8.39 14.61 27.91
N PRO A 333 7.11 14.85 28.26
CA PRO A 333 6.21 13.78 28.71
C PRO A 333 5.84 12.76 27.62
N GLU A 334 6.01 13.09 26.33
CA GLU A 334 5.64 12.22 25.20
C GLU A 334 6.84 11.43 24.66
N ARG A 335 7.99 11.49 25.34
CA ARG A 335 9.21 10.76 24.95
C ARG A 335 8.97 9.25 25.09
N GLY A 336 9.12 8.53 23.99
CA GLY A 336 8.84 7.09 23.86
C GLY A 336 7.37 6.76 23.67
N ALA A 337 6.50 7.76 23.53
CA ALA A 337 5.07 7.54 23.41
C ALA A 337 4.70 7.22 21.96
N PHE A 338 3.89 6.18 21.79
CA PHE A 338 3.36 5.76 20.51
C PHE A 338 1.84 5.70 20.54
N LYS A 339 1.25 5.88 19.36
CA LYS A 339 -0.19 5.82 19.16
C LYS A 339 -0.70 4.42 19.52
N MET A 340 -1.76 4.37 20.32
CA MET A 340 -2.39 3.10 20.66
C MET A 340 -3.12 2.50 19.45
N GLY A 341 -2.63 1.35 18.99
CA GLY A 341 -3.29 0.56 17.95
C GLY A 341 -4.62 -0.03 18.44
N THR A 342 -5.54 -0.28 17.50
CA THR A 342 -6.76 -1.04 17.79
C THR A 342 -6.45 -2.52 18.00
N VAL A 343 -7.15 -3.18 18.94
CA VAL A 343 -7.13 -4.67 19.02
C VAL A 343 -8.15 -5.34 18.10
N ARG A 344 -8.96 -4.58 17.35
CA ARG A 344 -9.77 -5.14 16.25
C ARG A 344 -8.86 -5.84 15.25
N ASN A 345 -9.30 -7.03 14.82
CA ASN A 345 -8.61 -7.90 13.88
C ASN A 345 -7.20 -8.33 14.33
N ALA A 346 -6.87 -8.21 15.62
CA ALA A 346 -5.58 -8.65 16.13
C ALA A 346 -5.35 -10.16 15.96
N GLY A 347 -6.42 -10.96 15.81
CA GLY A 347 -6.34 -12.40 15.59
C GLY A 347 -5.74 -12.84 14.26
N ILE A 348 -5.66 -11.94 13.27
CA ILE A 348 -5.07 -12.20 11.95
C ILE A 348 -3.83 -11.34 11.70
N ARG A 349 -3.17 -10.84 12.77
CA ARG A 349 -1.88 -10.14 12.68
C ARG A 349 -0.73 -11.10 12.88
N ASP A 350 0.31 -10.96 12.07
CA ASP A 350 1.53 -11.77 12.21
C ASP A 350 2.54 -11.19 13.20
N ARG A 351 2.49 -9.86 13.43
CA ARG A 351 3.45 -9.14 14.28
C ARG A 351 2.77 -7.99 15.01
N PHE A 352 3.24 -7.70 16.22
CA PHE A 352 2.65 -6.70 17.10
C PHE A 352 3.64 -5.61 17.51
N MET A 353 3.07 -4.53 18.06
CA MET A 353 3.78 -3.32 18.51
C MET A 353 4.43 -2.53 17.35
N HIS A 354 4.99 -1.36 17.67
CA HIS A 354 5.64 -0.50 16.67
C HIS A 354 6.96 -1.07 16.12
N THR A 355 7.53 -2.09 16.79
CA THR A 355 8.76 -2.78 16.37
C THR A 355 8.51 -4.07 15.60
N GLY A 356 7.30 -4.63 15.64
CA GLY A 356 7.01 -5.96 15.06
C GLY A 356 7.73 -7.13 15.76
N GLY A 357 8.35 -6.90 16.92
CA GLY A 357 9.20 -7.88 17.59
C GLY A 357 8.45 -8.99 18.34
N LEU A 358 7.13 -8.85 18.51
CA LEU A 358 6.27 -9.89 19.08
C LEU A 358 5.49 -10.56 17.94
N GLU A 359 5.45 -11.89 17.89
CA GLU A 359 4.93 -12.66 16.75
C GLU A 359 3.56 -13.28 17.02
N THR A 360 3.21 -13.44 18.29
CA THR A 360 1.95 -14.07 18.68
C THR A 360 1.20 -13.25 19.72
N LEU A 361 -0.11 -13.50 19.83
CA LEU A 361 -0.89 -12.93 20.93
C LEU A 361 -0.41 -13.47 22.29
N ASP A 362 0.19 -14.65 22.34
CA ASP A 362 0.82 -15.17 23.55
C ASP A 362 1.99 -14.30 24.00
N ASP A 363 2.86 -13.87 23.06
CA ASP A 363 3.96 -12.95 23.35
C ASP A 363 3.47 -11.59 23.85
N VAL A 364 2.34 -11.11 23.34
CA VAL A 364 1.73 -9.85 23.80
C VAL A 364 1.24 -9.98 25.24
N PHE A 365 0.57 -11.08 25.58
CA PHE A 365 0.11 -11.31 26.95
C PHE A 365 1.28 -11.53 27.92
N ASP A 366 2.31 -12.28 27.51
CA ASP A 366 3.55 -12.42 28.28
C ASP A 366 4.27 -11.09 28.47
N PHE A 367 4.24 -10.20 27.47
CA PHE A 367 4.80 -8.86 27.59
C PHE A 367 4.07 -8.06 28.68
N TYR A 368 2.74 -8.06 28.73
CA TYR A 368 2.02 -7.31 29.76
C TYR A 368 2.05 -7.96 31.15
N ALA A 369 2.22 -9.28 31.23
CA ALA A 369 2.28 -10.04 32.48
C ALA A 369 3.70 -10.10 33.09
N HIS A 370 4.71 -10.26 32.24
CA HIS A 370 6.10 -10.57 32.65
C HIS A 370 7.16 -9.75 31.92
N ARG A 371 6.77 -8.83 31.02
CA ARG A 371 7.68 -7.99 30.21
C ARG A 371 8.64 -8.81 29.36
N ASN A 372 8.26 -10.04 28.98
CA ASN A 372 9.14 -11.02 28.34
C ASN A 372 10.48 -11.19 29.10
N GLY A 373 10.42 -11.13 30.44
CA GLY A 373 11.59 -11.24 31.32
C GLY A 373 12.46 -9.98 31.42
N GLN A 374 12.08 -8.86 30.79
CA GLN A 374 12.80 -7.59 30.87
C GLN A 374 12.52 -6.84 32.17
N GLN A 375 13.51 -6.08 32.65
CA GLN A 375 13.28 -5.11 33.72
C GLN A 375 12.66 -3.85 33.11
N PRO A 376 11.51 -3.37 33.58
CA PRO A 376 10.86 -2.20 32.99
C PRO A 376 11.77 -0.98 33.08
N VAL A 377 12.10 -0.38 31.94
CA VAL A 377 12.67 0.96 31.89
C VAL A 377 11.51 1.93 32.14
N PHE A 378 11.41 2.42 33.37
CA PHE A 378 10.32 3.32 33.80
C PHE A 378 10.39 4.74 33.19
N ASP A 379 11.28 5.00 32.24
CA ASP A 379 11.35 6.34 31.61
C ASP A 379 10.04 6.58 30.84
N ASN A 380 9.20 7.46 31.40
CA ASN A 380 7.87 7.81 30.92
C ASN A 380 6.86 6.68 30.75
N LEU A 381 7.10 5.48 31.31
CA LEU A 381 6.13 4.39 31.26
C LEU A 381 4.76 4.85 31.78
N ASP A 382 3.69 4.46 31.07
CA ASP A 382 2.34 4.82 31.48
C ASP A 382 2.03 4.27 32.88
N PHE A 383 1.43 5.11 33.74
CA PHE A 383 1.17 4.76 35.14
C PHE A 383 0.24 3.54 35.29
N ARG A 384 -0.63 3.28 34.31
CA ARG A 384 -1.51 2.10 34.27
C ARG A 384 -0.71 0.80 34.17
N LEU A 385 0.52 0.88 33.67
CA LEU A 385 1.40 -0.25 33.42
C LEU A 385 2.49 -0.44 34.49
N PHE A 386 2.40 0.28 35.62
CA PHE A 386 3.30 0.10 36.78
C PHE A 386 3.08 -1.23 37.50
N SER A 387 1.90 -1.84 37.35
CA SER A 387 1.63 -3.20 37.79
C SER A 387 1.41 -4.09 36.56
N PRO A 388 1.89 -5.35 36.58
CA PRO A 388 1.63 -6.28 35.49
C PRO A 388 0.14 -6.57 35.33
N ILE A 389 -0.29 -6.78 34.08
CA ILE A 389 -1.66 -7.22 33.78
C ILE A 389 -1.60 -8.74 33.63
N VAL A 390 -2.20 -9.46 34.59
CA VAL A 390 -2.13 -10.93 34.67
C VAL A 390 -3.53 -11.50 34.73
N PHE A 391 -3.76 -12.56 33.94
CA PHE A 391 -4.98 -13.36 33.96
C PHE A 391 -4.72 -14.73 34.58
N SER A 392 -5.77 -15.41 35.05
CA SER A 392 -5.68 -16.85 35.26
C SER A 392 -5.55 -17.55 33.90
N PRO A 393 -4.95 -18.74 33.79
CA PRO A 393 -4.84 -19.43 32.49
C PRO A 393 -6.19 -19.65 31.78
N GLU A 394 -7.27 -19.84 32.55
CA GLU A 394 -8.63 -19.99 32.03
C GLU A 394 -9.17 -18.64 31.51
N ASP A 395 -9.06 -17.57 32.29
CA ASP A 395 -9.52 -16.25 31.86
C ASP A 395 -8.69 -15.72 30.68
N GLU A 396 -7.39 -16.00 30.64
CA GLU A 396 -6.51 -15.62 29.53
C GLU A 396 -6.96 -16.25 28.21
N ALA A 397 -7.27 -17.54 28.23
CA ALA A 397 -7.78 -18.25 27.07
C ALA A 397 -9.11 -17.64 26.58
N LEU A 398 -10.01 -17.28 27.51
CA LEU A 398 -11.28 -16.62 27.16
C LEU A 398 -11.06 -15.23 26.55
N VAL A 399 -10.17 -14.41 27.13
CA VAL A 399 -9.86 -13.07 26.59
C VAL A 399 -9.21 -13.19 25.21
N LYS A 400 -8.32 -14.15 25.01
CA LYS A 400 -7.72 -14.43 23.69
C LYS A 400 -8.76 -14.88 22.68
N GLU A 401 -9.69 -15.76 23.06
CA GLU A 401 -10.82 -16.17 22.20
C GLU A 401 -11.71 -14.97 21.82
N PHE A 402 -11.97 -14.05 22.75
CA PHE A 402 -12.65 -12.81 22.44
C PHE A 402 -11.88 -11.96 21.41
N ILE A 403 -10.57 -11.75 21.60
CA ILE A 403 -9.76 -10.92 20.69
C ILE A 403 -9.62 -11.57 19.30
N VAL A 404 -9.37 -12.87 19.24
CA VAL A 404 -9.07 -13.60 17.99
C VAL A 404 -10.35 -13.93 17.23
N GLY A 405 -11.38 -14.41 17.93
CA GLY A 405 -12.64 -14.82 17.31
C GLY A 405 -13.63 -13.67 17.18
N ALA A 406 -13.94 -12.99 18.29
CA ALA A 406 -15.06 -12.06 18.31
C ALA A 406 -14.75 -10.69 17.68
N LEU A 407 -13.47 -10.28 17.62
CA LEU A 407 -13.05 -8.99 17.05
C LEU A 407 -12.46 -9.08 15.63
N THR A 408 -12.52 -10.24 15.00
CA THR A 408 -12.07 -10.43 13.61
C THR A 408 -13.26 -10.32 12.67
N ASP A 409 -13.24 -9.34 11.75
CA ASP A 409 -14.23 -9.21 10.68
C ASP A 409 -13.94 -10.26 9.59
N PRO A 410 -14.88 -11.18 9.30
CA PRO A 410 -14.68 -12.21 8.29
C PRO A 410 -14.39 -11.63 6.90
N ARG A 411 -14.97 -10.48 6.55
CA ARG A 411 -14.73 -9.86 5.22
C ARG A 411 -13.29 -9.39 5.09
N LEU A 412 -12.71 -8.85 6.16
CA LEU A 412 -11.31 -8.44 6.16
C LEU A 412 -10.39 -9.67 6.03
N ALA A 413 -10.65 -10.72 6.81
CA ALA A 413 -9.87 -11.96 6.79
C ALA A 413 -9.93 -12.68 5.43
N ASN A 414 -11.09 -12.64 4.76
CA ASN A 414 -11.32 -13.27 3.47
C ASN A 414 -11.09 -12.35 2.26
N GLU A 415 -10.71 -11.09 2.49
CA GLU A 415 -10.55 -10.06 1.44
C GLU A 415 -11.82 -9.87 0.59
N GLU A 416 -12.98 -9.89 1.25
CA GLU A 416 -14.28 -9.58 0.66
C GLU A 416 -14.54 -8.07 0.71
N TYR A 417 -15.37 -7.56 -0.20
CA TYR A 417 -15.73 -6.14 -0.26
C TYR A 417 -16.11 -5.57 1.12
N PRO A 418 -15.56 -4.42 1.55
CA PRO A 418 -14.75 -3.47 0.77
C PRO A 418 -13.22 -3.71 0.81
N PHE A 419 -12.79 -4.87 1.30
CA PHE A 419 -11.38 -5.27 1.45
C PHE A 419 -10.84 -6.10 0.29
N ASP A 420 -11.65 -6.27 -0.75
CA ASP A 420 -11.25 -6.90 -1.99
C ASP A 420 -10.15 -6.09 -2.69
N ARG A 421 -9.24 -6.80 -3.33
CA ARG A 421 -8.00 -6.25 -3.87
C ARG A 421 -7.57 -6.98 -5.14
N PRO A 422 -6.76 -6.35 -6.00
CA PRO A 422 -6.10 -7.08 -7.06
C PRO A 422 -4.92 -7.88 -6.48
N LYS A 423 -4.36 -8.74 -7.31
CA LYS A 423 -3.08 -9.39 -7.06
C LYS A 423 -1.94 -8.58 -7.66
N LEU A 424 -0.96 -8.22 -6.83
CA LEU A 424 0.17 -7.39 -7.19
C LEU A 424 1.21 -8.16 -8.02
N TYR A 425 2.03 -7.43 -8.79
CA TYR A 425 3.13 -8.03 -9.55
C TYR A 425 4.16 -8.67 -8.63
N SER A 426 4.45 -8.03 -7.50
CA SER A 426 5.35 -8.55 -6.46
C SER A 426 4.88 -9.87 -5.83
N GLU A 427 3.62 -10.27 -6.01
CA GLU A 427 3.04 -11.52 -5.51
C GLU A 427 3.09 -12.67 -6.55
N GLN A 428 3.68 -12.44 -7.73
CA GLN A 428 3.75 -13.47 -8.76
C GLN A 428 4.65 -14.64 -8.36
N ALA A 429 4.17 -15.85 -8.65
CA ALA A 429 4.90 -17.09 -8.35
C ALA A 429 6.15 -17.27 -9.23
N THR A 430 6.12 -16.74 -10.45
CA THR A 430 7.23 -16.78 -11.40
C THR A 430 7.79 -15.38 -11.57
N PRO A 431 9.04 -15.11 -11.16
CA PRO A 431 9.62 -13.78 -11.28
C PRO A 431 9.87 -13.44 -12.76
N ASN A 432 9.65 -12.18 -13.10
CA ASN A 432 10.03 -11.61 -14.38
C ASN A 432 10.63 -10.20 -14.11
N PRO A 433 11.90 -9.95 -14.47
CA PRO A 433 12.85 -10.86 -15.09
C PRO A 433 13.21 -12.08 -14.23
N MET A 434 13.49 -13.20 -14.88
CA MET A 434 13.99 -14.42 -14.22
C MET A 434 15.52 -14.48 -14.32
N VAL A 435 16.21 -14.72 -13.20
CA VAL A 435 17.67 -14.86 -13.20
C VAL A 435 18.08 -16.31 -13.41
N LEU A 436 18.75 -16.56 -14.53
CA LEU A 436 19.32 -17.84 -14.93
C LEU A 436 20.82 -17.93 -14.56
N PRO A 437 21.36 -19.16 -14.35
CA PRO A 437 22.80 -19.37 -14.25
C PRO A 437 23.55 -18.96 -15.52
N GLY A 438 24.83 -18.62 -15.38
CA GLY A 438 25.68 -18.18 -16.50
C GLY A 438 26.92 -17.40 -16.07
N GLY A 439 27.07 -17.14 -14.76
CA GLY A 439 28.16 -16.37 -14.21
C GLY A 439 29.54 -16.98 -14.44
N ALA A 440 30.54 -16.11 -14.58
CA ALA A 440 31.93 -16.48 -14.71
C ALA A 440 32.79 -15.59 -13.81
N ALA A 441 33.62 -16.23 -12.98
CA ALA A 441 34.40 -15.54 -11.98
C ALA A 441 35.53 -14.69 -12.56
N GLY A 442 35.82 -13.57 -11.89
CA GLY A 442 36.96 -12.70 -12.15
C GLY A 442 38.03 -12.75 -11.07
N THR A 443 38.65 -11.60 -10.85
CA THR A 443 39.62 -11.34 -9.80
C THR A 443 39.06 -11.76 -8.44
N GLY A 444 39.86 -12.47 -7.63
CA GLY A 444 39.44 -12.97 -6.33
C GLY A 444 38.50 -14.18 -6.36
N GLY A 445 38.10 -14.64 -7.56
CA GLY A 445 37.15 -15.75 -7.70
C GLY A 445 35.68 -15.33 -7.53
N TYR A 446 35.41 -14.03 -7.46
CA TYR A 446 34.04 -13.50 -7.34
C TYR A 446 33.31 -13.59 -8.67
N VAL A 447 32.05 -14.04 -8.60
CA VAL A 447 31.12 -14.05 -9.72
C VAL A 447 30.18 -12.85 -9.54
N PRO A 448 30.14 -11.90 -10.47
CA PRO A 448 29.20 -10.79 -10.41
C PRO A 448 27.74 -11.29 -10.28
N GLU A 449 26.95 -10.62 -9.45
CA GLU A 449 25.55 -10.95 -9.22
C GLU A 449 24.66 -9.94 -9.95
N ILE A 450 23.64 -10.42 -10.64
CA ILE A 450 22.73 -9.54 -11.39
C ILE A 450 21.53 -9.17 -10.53
N ILE A 451 21.14 -7.90 -10.54
CA ILE A 451 19.94 -7.39 -9.88
C ILE A 451 18.90 -7.13 -10.97
N ALA A 452 17.82 -7.90 -10.98
CA ALA A 452 16.77 -7.81 -12.00
C ALA A 452 15.38 -7.90 -11.34
N VAL A 453 15.02 -6.85 -10.59
CA VAL A 453 13.80 -6.79 -9.78
C VAL A 453 12.72 -5.86 -10.37
N VAL A 454 13.10 -4.97 -11.29
CA VAL A 454 12.17 -4.00 -11.89
C VAL A 454 11.28 -4.70 -12.92
N PRO A 455 9.94 -4.57 -12.84
CA PRO A 455 9.04 -5.19 -13.80
C PRO A 455 9.29 -4.69 -15.24
N PRO A 456 9.37 -5.58 -16.24
CA PRO A 456 9.57 -5.21 -17.63
C PRO A 456 8.24 -4.83 -18.32
N ASN A 457 7.41 -4.02 -17.67
CA ASN A 457 6.19 -3.57 -18.32
C ASN A 457 6.50 -2.56 -19.43
N ILE A 458 5.78 -2.64 -20.55
CA ILE A 458 5.92 -1.70 -21.66
C ILE A 458 5.40 -0.32 -21.21
N GLY A 459 6.09 0.74 -21.64
CA GLY A 459 5.95 2.09 -21.12
C GLY A 459 6.81 2.37 -19.88
N ASN A 460 7.53 1.38 -19.34
CA ASN A 460 8.49 1.60 -18.26
C ASN A 460 9.80 2.19 -18.81
N SER A 461 9.87 3.51 -18.83
CA SER A 461 11.08 4.25 -19.21
C SER A 461 12.24 4.08 -18.23
N GLU A 462 11.96 3.58 -17.02
CA GLU A 462 12.91 3.39 -15.93
C GLU A 462 13.37 1.94 -15.78
N PHE A 463 12.97 1.03 -16.70
CA PHE A 463 13.40 -0.36 -16.66
C PHE A 463 14.93 -0.44 -16.67
N LYS A 464 15.48 -1.26 -15.76
CA LYS A 464 16.92 -1.35 -15.51
C LYS A 464 17.32 -2.70 -14.96
N ILE A 465 18.58 -3.04 -15.17
CA ILE A 465 19.26 -4.13 -14.46
C ILE A 465 20.48 -3.58 -13.72
N GLY A 466 20.74 -4.13 -12.55
CA GLY A 466 21.92 -3.82 -11.74
C GLY A 466 22.93 -4.95 -11.76
N VAL A 467 24.12 -4.67 -11.24
CA VAL A 467 25.15 -5.67 -10.93
C VAL A 467 25.76 -5.37 -9.57
N ASP A 468 26.10 -6.43 -8.84
CA ASP A 468 26.85 -6.45 -7.59
C ASP A 468 28.02 -7.46 -7.69
N PHE A 469 28.87 -7.53 -6.67
CA PHE A 469 29.98 -8.48 -6.53
C PHE A 469 30.94 -8.50 -7.73
N ALA A 470 31.06 -7.38 -8.42
CA ALA A 470 31.96 -7.21 -9.54
C ALA A 470 33.30 -6.58 -9.13
N LEU A 471 34.22 -6.47 -10.10
CA LEU A 471 35.46 -5.73 -9.93
C LEU A 471 35.19 -4.21 -9.94
N GLY A 472 35.44 -3.53 -8.83
CA GLY A 472 35.26 -2.09 -8.69
C GLY A 472 36.18 -1.28 -9.62
N GLY A 473 35.66 -0.20 -10.19
CA GLY A 473 36.37 0.66 -11.15
C GLY A 473 36.58 0.03 -12.53
N ALA A 474 36.09 -1.19 -12.77
CA ALA A 474 36.16 -1.82 -14.08
C ALA A 474 35.17 -1.17 -15.07
N GLN A 475 35.52 -1.22 -16.36
CA GLN A 475 34.55 -0.97 -17.42
C GLN A 475 33.61 -2.16 -17.53
N ALA A 476 32.31 -1.89 -17.64
CA ALA A 476 31.29 -2.92 -17.75
C ALA A 476 30.28 -2.58 -18.85
N TRP A 477 29.73 -3.64 -19.44
CA TRP A 477 28.70 -3.58 -20.47
C TRP A 477 27.57 -4.54 -20.12
N VAL A 478 26.43 -4.36 -20.77
CA VAL A 478 25.35 -5.36 -20.79
C VAL A 478 25.18 -5.87 -22.21
N ALA A 479 25.37 -7.17 -22.40
CA ALA A 479 24.99 -7.86 -23.63
C ALA A 479 23.49 -8.12 -23.62
N VAL A 480 22.80 -7.81 -24.72
CA VAL A 480 21.37 -8.04 -24.93
C VAL A 480 21.18 -8.87 -26.20
N SER A 481 20.34 -9.90 -26.13
CA SER A 481 20.01 -10.73 -27.30
C SER A 481 18.60 -11.31 -27.21
N SER A 482 17.91 -11.42 -28.35
CA SER A 482 16.66 -12.18 -28.47
C SER A 482 16.91 -13.69 -28.62
N SER A 483 18.15 -14.11 -28.88
CA SER A 483 18.52 -15.52 -28.96
C SER A 483 18.78 -16.10 -27.57
N PRO A 484 18.31 -17.33 -27.29
CA PRO A 484 18.61 -18.01 -26.04
C PRO A 484 20.13 -18.11 -25.76
N PRO A 485 20.56 -18.02 -24.50
CA PRO A 485 21.98 -18.13 -24.15
C PRO A 485 22.57 -19.49 -24.54
N SER A 486 23.84 -19.48 -24.94
CA SER A 486 24.60 -20.68 -25.27
C SER A 486 25.83 -20.78 -24.37
N ASP A 487 26.04 -21.93 -23.74
CA ASP A 487 27.13 -22.18 -22.78
C ASP A 487 27.23 -21.11 -21.67
N GLY A 488 26.08 -20.65 -21.15
CA GLY A 488 25.99 -19.63 -20.11
C GLY A 488 26.35 -18.22 -20.57
N LYS A 489 26.29 -17.95 -21.88
CA LYS A 489 26.64 -16.65 -22.47
C LYS A 489 25.50 -16.13 -23.34
N VAL A 490 25.18 -14.85 -23.15
CA VAL A 490 24.27 -14.10 -24.02
C VAL A 490 25.03 -13.62 -25.26
N ALA A 491 24.42 -13.75 -26.43
CA ALA A 491 24.98 -13.17 -27.65
C ALA A 491 24.95 -11.63 -27.57
N GLN A 492 25.79 -10.93 -28.33
CA GLN A 492 25.89 -9.47 -28.28
C GLN A 492 25.17 -8.86 -29.50
N ASP A 493 23.87 -9.11 -29.64
CA ASP A 493 23.07 -8.48 -30.70
C ASP A 493 23.06 -6.96 -30.48
N THR A 494 22.89 -6.58 -29.22
CA THR A 494 23.09 -5.22 -28.71
C THR A 494 24.06 -5.26 -27.52
N LEU A 495 24.92 -4.25 -27.41
CA LEU A 495 25.86 -4.09 -26.30
C LEU A 495 25.72 -2.69 -25.71
N LEU A 496 25.21 -2.59 -24.49
CA LEU A 496 24.99 -1.33 -23.77
C LEU A 496 26.23 -0.95 -22.96
N GLY A 497 26.52 0.34 -22.87
CA GLY A 497 27.71 0.89 -22.17
C GLY A 497 28.87 1.26 -23.12
N PRO A 498 30.12 1.34 -22.62
CA PRO A 498 30.53 0.99 -21.26
C PRO A 498 30.07 2.00 -20.21
N ILE A 499 29.88 1.51 -18.99
CA ILE A 499 29.92 2.32 -17.76
C ILE A 499 31.15 1.94 -16.93
N VAL A 500 31.52 2.78 -15.97
CA VAL A 500 32.55 2.45 -14.97
C VAL A 500 31.83 2.05 -13.69
N LEU A 501 32.09 0.83 -13.21
CA LEU A 501 31.49 0.35 -11.97
C LEU A 501 32.01 1.13 -10.77
N ASN A 502 31.12 1.40 -9.82
CA ASN A 502 31.46 1.96 -8.52
C ASN A 502 32.30 0.97 -7.69
N GLY A 503 32.80 1.40 -6.53
CA GLY A 503 33.63 0.56 -5.65
C GLY A 503 35.11 0.48 -6.07
N MET A 504 35.94 -0.13 -5.23
CA MET A 504 37.40 -0.14 -5.41
C MET A 504 38.05 -1.53 -5.34
N SER A 505 37.37 -2.53 -4.78
CA SER A 505 37.94 -3.87 -4.58
C SER A 505 37.42 -4.90 -5.58
N ALA A 506 37.88 -6.15 -5.43
CA ALA A 506 37.53 -7.26 -6.31
C ALA A 506 36.06 -7.73 -6.22
N SER A 507 35.32 -7.29 -5.19
CA SER A 507 33.94 -7.71 -4.93
C SER A 507 32.99 -6.56 -4.56
N GLU A 508 33.45 -5.32 -4.59
CA GLU A 508 32.63 -4.15 -4.26
C GLU A 508 32.14 -3.40 -5.52
N GLY A 509 32.38 -3.97 -6.70
CA GLY A 509 31.93 -3.41 -7.97
C GLY A 509 30.42 -3.50 -8.11
N TYR A 510 29.77 -2.36 -8.34
CA TYR A 510 28.35 -2.30 -8.64
C TYR A 510 28.00 -1.20 -9.64
N GLY A 511 26.83 -1.33 -10.27
CA GLY A 511 26.32 -0.33 -11.21
C GLY A 511 24.94 -0.68 -11.74
N THR A 512 24.34 0.27 -12.45
CA THR A 512 23.02 0.18 -13.05
C THR A 512 23.09 0.41 -14.55
N MET A 513 22.33 -0.35 -15.32
CA MET A 513 22.13 -0.12 -16.75
C MET A 513 20.64 0.02 -17.03
N PHE A 514 20.23 1.18 -17.52
CA PHE A 514 18.87 1.43 -17.97
C PHE A 514 18.64 0.88 -19.37
N TYR A 515 17.42 0.41 -19.62
CA TYR A 515 16.95 -0.07 -20.91
C TYR A 515 15.45 0.25 -21.05
N PRO A 516 15.09 1.48 -21.44
CA PRO A 516 13.68 1.89 -21.57
C PRO A 516 12.87 0.92 -22.44
N LEU A 517 11.68 0.53 -21.96
CA LEU A 517 10.80 -0.42 -22.66
C LEU A 517 9.63 0.32 -23.34
N ASP A 518 9.91 1.02 -24.44
CA ASP A 518 8.92 1.84 -25.15
C ASP A 518 8.35 1.17 -26.40
N ASP A 519 8.86 -0.01 -26.78
CA ASP A 519 8.48 -0.71 -28.01
C ASP A 519 7.39 -1.75 -27.73
N THR A 520 6.17 -1.47 -28.20
CA THR A 520 5.01 -2.34 -28.05
C THR A 520 5.15 -3.68 -28.76
N SER A 521 6.06 -3.80 -29.74
CA SER A 521 6.33 -5.06 -30.43
C SER A 521 7.12 -6.07 -29.58
N MET A 522 7.63 -5.65 -28.42
CA MET A 522 8.32 -6.52 -27.46
C MET A 522 7.37 -7.29 -26.54
N ASP A 523 6.06 -7.04 -26.64
CA ASP A 523 5.05 -7.68 -25.79
C ASP A 523 5.05 -9.19 -25.95
N GLY A 524 5.30 -9.92 -24.86
CA GLY A 524 5.45 -11.37 -24.84
C GLY A 524 6.75 -11.91 -25.45
N GLU A 525 7.56 -11.07 -26.09
CA GLU A 525 8.84 -11.47 -26.70
C GLU A 525 9.93 -11.59 -25.64
N THR A 526 10.65 -12.70 -25.64
CA THR A 526 11.70 -12.94 -24.63
C THR A 526 13.06 -12.51 -25.14
N PHE A 527 13.79 -11.74 -24.34
CA PHE A 527 15.20 -11.43 -24.56
C PHE A 527 16.02 -11.68 -23.30
N TYR A 528 17.34 -11.68 -23.45
CA TYR A 528 18.29 -12.04 -22.41
C TYR A 528 19.30 -10.93 -22.22
N MET A 529 19.64 -10.62 -20.97
CA MET A 529 20.63 -9.63 -20.59
C MET A 529 21.72 -10.26 -19.71
N GLN A 530 22.99 -9.93 -19.94
CA GLN A 530 24.10 -10.39 -19.10
C GLN A 530 25.16 -9.30 -18.97
N TRP A 531 25.63 -9.05 -17.75
CA TRP A 531 26.74 -8.14 -17.52
C TRP A 531 28.07 -8.78 -17.96
N LEU A 532 28.87 -7.98 -18.66
CA LEU A 532 30.26 -8.28 -19.03
C LEU A 532 31.17 -7.26 -18.36
N ILE A 533 32.03 -7.70 -17.44
CA ILE A 533 32.89 -6.83 -16.63
C ILE A 533 34.33 -7.06 -17.07
N ALA A 534 35.01 -6.01 -17.54
CA ALA A 534 36.42 -6.10 -17.92
C ALA A 534 37.27 -6.49 -16.71
N ASP A 535 37.86 -7.68 -16.77
CA ASP A 535 38.67 -8.23 -15.69
C ASP A 535 39.83 -9.05 -16.29
N PRO A 536 41.08 -8.55 -16.22
CA PRO A 536 42.24 -9.23 -16.78
C PRO A 536 42.51 -10.63 -16.21
N ASN A 537 42.00 -10.93 -15.01
CA ASN A 537 42.18 -12.22 -14.35
C ASN A 537 41.03 -13.20 -14.66
N ALA A 538 39.95 -12.73 -15.27
CA ALA A 538 38.86 -13.59 -15.72
C ALA A 538 39.24 -14.36 -16.99
N THR A 539 38.65 -15.54 -17.16
CA THR A 539 38.86 -16.34 -18.38
C THR A 539 38.31 -15.61 -19.60
N GLY A 540 39.18 -15.25 -20.54
CA GLY A 540 38.80 -14.46 -21.71
C GLY A 540 38.74 -12.95 -21.47
N GLY A 541 39.24 -12.47 -20.31
CA GLY A 541 39.33 -11.05 -19.98
C GLY A 541 38.03 -10.41 -19.47
N PHE A 542 36.99 -11.21 -19.25
CA PHE A 542 35.69 -10.74 -18.75
C PHE A 542 35.12 -11.66 -17.68
N ALA A 543 34.80 -11.08 -16.52
CA ALA A 543 33.86 -11.69 -15.59
C ALA A 543 32.43 -11.50 -16.11
N ARG A 544 31.52 -12.40 -15.74
CA ARG A 544 30.11 -12.35 -16.19
C ARG A 544 29.17 -12.57 -15.03
N SER A 545 28.04 -11.88 -15.06
CA SER A 545 26.94 -12.16 -14.15
C SER A 545 26.14 -13.39 -14.56
N GLY A 546 25.17 -13.78 -13.72
CA GLY A 546 24.00 -14.53 -14.18
C GLY A 546 23.26 -13.80 -15.32
N ILE A 547 22.25 -14.44 -15.88
CA ILE A 547 21.54 -13.95 -17.05
C ILE A 547 20.12 -13.56 -16.65
N ALA A 548 19.70 -12.33 -16.90
CA ALA A 548 18.29 -11.96 -16.79
C ALA A 548 17.57 -12.40 -18.07
N GLN A 549 16.64 -13.34 -17.95
CA GLN A 549 15.63 -13.61 -18.97
C GLN A 549 14.47 -12.64 -18.72
N VAL A 550 14.20 -11.79 -19.70
CA VAL A 550 13.21 -10.72 -19.62
C VAL A 550 12.12 -10.99 -20.64
N THR A 551 10.86 -10.97 -20.22
CA THR A 551 9.71 -11.05 -21.12
C THR A 551 8.85 -9.82 -20.87
N PRO A 552 8.96 -8.75 -21.69
CA PRO A 552 8.12 -7.59 -21.51
C PRO A 552 6.65 -7.92 -21.68
N PHE A 553 5.82 -7.13 -21.01
CA PHE A 553 4.38 -7.26 -21.11
C PHE A 553 3.75 -5.87 -21.09
N CYS A 554 2.64 -5.68 -21.79
CA CYS A 554 1.93 -4.41 -21.76
C CYS A 554 1.21 -4.16 -20.44
N SER A 555 0.38 -5.13 -20.09
CA SER A 555 -0.40 -5.18 -18.87
C SER A 555 -0.55 -6.66 -18.49
N MET A 556 -0.70 -6.94 -17.20
CA MET A 556 -0.95 -8.31 -16.74
C MET A 556 -2.33 -8.85 -17.15
N ILE A 557 -3.23 -8.00 -17.65
CA ILE A 557 -4.57 -8.38 -18.09
C ILE A 557 -4.82 -8.15 -19.59
N ALA A 558 -3.90 -7.50 -20.31
CA ALA A 558 -4.08 -7.18 -21.73
C ALA A 558 -2.75 -6.99 -22.47
N SER A 559 -2.71 -7.39 -23.75
CA SER A 559 -1.58 -7.16 -24.65
C SER A 559 -1.51 -5.72 -25.17
N CYS A 560 -0.33 -5.34 -25.67
CA CYS A 560 -0.01 -4.07 -26.34
C CYS A 560 -0.42 -4.09 -27.81
N SER A 561 -0.55 -5.27 -28.41
CA SER A 561 -1.45 -5.41 -29.54
C SER A 561 -2.83 -5.09 -29.01
N ASN A 562 -3.29 -3.87 -29.26
CA ASN A 562 -4.71 -3.61 -29.43
C ASN A 562 -5.13 -4.51 -30.59
N GLU A 563 -5.38 -5.80 -30.32
CA GLU A 563 -6.29 -6.51 -31.19
C GLU A 563 -7.59 -5.72 -31.05
N CYS A 564 -7.83 -4.87 -32.04
CA CYS A 564 -9.18 -4.51 -32.34
C CYS A 564 -9.80 -5.85 -32.76
N ILE A 565 -10.28 -6.61 -31.79
CA ILE A 565 -10.80 -7.97 -32.01
C ILE A 565 -11.94 -7.92 -33.04
N ALA A 566 -12.57 -6.76 -33.19
CA ALA A 566 -13.57 -6.48 -34.21
C ALA A 566 -13.01 -6.12 -35.60
N ASP A 567 -11.72 -5.83 -35.76
CA ASP A 567 -11.00 -5.66 -37.05
C ASP A 567 -10.57 -7.03 -37.59
N LEU A 568 -11.57 -7.80 -38.01
CA LEU A 568 -11.35 -9.15 -38.54
C LEU A 568 -10.73 -9.15 -39.95
N SER A 569 -10.76 -8.01 -40.65
CA SER A 569 -10.08 -7.85 -41.93
C SER A 569 -8.59 -7.54 -41.77
N GLY A 570 -8.17 -7.08 -40.59
CA GLY A 570 -6.79 -6.79 -40.22
C GLY A 570 -6.25 -5.55 -40.92
N ASP A 571 -7.11 -4.61 -41.30
CA ASP A 571 -6.74 -3.41 -42.05
C ASP A 571 -6.67 -2.13 -41.21
N GLY A 572 -6.99 -2.25 -39.91
CA GLY A 572 -6.95 -1.19 -38.92
C GLY A 572 -8.19 -0.29 -38.90
N VAL A 573 -9.26 -0.62 -39.64
CA VAL A 573 -10.47 0.20 -39.75
C VAL A 573 -11.72 -0.65 -39.53
N LEU A 574 -12.52 -0.34 -38.50
CA LEU A 574 -13.84 -0.97 -38.34
C LEU A 574 -14.81 -0.49 -39.39
N ASP A 575 -15.13 -1.36 -40.34
CA ASP A 575 -16.13 -1.09 -41.34
C ASP A 575 -16.94 -2.34 -41.73
N PHE A 576 -17.61 -2.26 -42.87
CA PHE A 576 -18.45 -3.35 -43.34
C PHE A 576 -17.66 -4.63 -43.69
N PHE A 577 -16.37 -4.52 -43.98
CA PHE A 577 -15.53 -5.66 -44.32
C PHE A 577 -15.29 -6.56 -43.11
N ASP A 578 -15.15 -6.02 -41.89
CA ASP A 578 -15.01 -6.85 -40.69
C ASP A 578 -16.29 -7.57 -40.32
N LEU A 579 -17.44 -6.88 -40.44
CA LEU A 579 -18.75 -7.51 -40.28
C LEU A 579 -18.94 -8.64 -41.30
N SER A 580 -18.43 -8.48 -42.52
CA SER A 580 -18.50 -9.51 -43.55
C SER A 580 -17.65 -10.73 -43.18
N VAL A 581 -16.42 -10.51 -42.69
CA VAL A 581 -15.55 -11.58 -42.19
C VAL A 581 -16.17 -12.29 -40.99
N PHE A 582 -16.77 -11.56 -40.05
CA PHE A 582 -17.48 -12.14 -38.90
C PHE A 582 -18.65 -13.03 -39.34
N ILE A 583 -19.52 -12.54 -40.23
CA ILE A 583 -20.68 -13.30 -40.71
C ILE A 583 -20.23 -14.57 -41.44
N ASP A 584 -19.18 -14.50 -42.25
CA ASP A 584 -18.64 -15.66 -42.95
C ASP A 584 -18.00 -16.66 -41.97
N ALA A 585 -17.23 -16.19 -40.98
CA ALA A 585 -16.65 -17.04 -39.93
C ALA A 585 -17.74 -17.73 -39.08
N TYR A 586 -18.76 -16.98 -38.66
CA TYR A 586 -19.88 -17.48 -37.85
C TYR A 586 -20.70 -18.54 -38.60
N ASN A 587 -20.96 -18.34 -39.89
CA ASN A 587 -21.68 -19.33 -40.71
C ASN A 587 -20.87 -20.62 -40.95
N ASN A 588 -19.54 -20.55 -40.83
CA ASN A 588 -18.64 -21.69 -41.03
C ASN A 588 -18.20 -22.34 -39.72
N GLU A 589 -18.70 -21.87 -38.55
CA GLU A 589 -18.26 -22.31 -37.23
C GLU A 589 -16.71 -22.23 -37.10
N ASP A 590 -16.13 -21.16 -37.67
CA ASP A 590 -14.70 -20.86 -37.58
C ASP A 590 -14.39 -20.22 -36.23
N VAL A 591 -13.28 -20.61 -35.61
CA VAL A 591 -12.80 -20.08 -34.32
C VAL A 591 -12.69 -18.55 -34.29
N LEU A 592 -12.52 -17.91 -35.45
CA LEU A 592 -12.56 -16.45 -35.59
C LEU A 592 -13.90 -15.81 -35.19
N ALA A 593 -14.98 -16.58 -35.09
CA ALA A 593 -16.29 -16.11 -34.65
C ALA A 593 -16.64 -16.51 -33.21
N ASP A 594 -15.73 -17.15 -32.46
CA ASP A 594 -15.89 -17.53 -31.04
C ASP A 594 -15.45 -16.36 -30.14
N PHE A 595 -16.25 -15.28 -30.13
CA PHE A 595 -15.90 -14.01 -29.48
C PHE A 595 -16.01 -14.06 -27.95
N ASP A 596 -16.73 -15.04 -27.40
CA ASP A 596 -16.78 -15.27 -25.95
C ASP A 596 -15.87 -16.43 -25.49
N GLY A 597 -15.18 -17.09 -26.42
CA GLY A 597 -14.13 -18.09 -26.17
C GLY A 597 -14.63 -19.41 -25.59
N ASN A 598 -15.93 -19.72 -25.72
CA ASN A 598 -16.53 -20.89 -25.09
C ASN A 598 -16.61 -22.12 -26.02
N GLY A 599 -16.24 -21.98 -27.29
CA GLY A 599 -16.26 -23.04 -28.30
C GLY A 599 -17.66 -23.41 -28.81
N VAL A 600 -18.67 -22.57 -28.57
CA VAL A 600 -20.08 -22.77 -28.94
C VAL A 600 -20.62 -21.54 -29.66
N PHE A 601 -20.64 -21.59 -30.99
CA PHE A 601 -21.15 -20.50 -31.85
C PHE A 601 -22.64 -20.23 -31.68
N ASN A 602 -22.98 -19.15 -30.98
CA ASN A 602 -24.34 -18.79 -30.67
C ASN A 602 -24.56 -17.27 -30.60
N TYR A 603 -25.74 -16.84 -30.14
CA TYR A 603 -26.09 -15.42 -30.04
C TYR A 603 -25.12 -14.60 -29.18
N PHE A 604 -24.48 -15.21 -28.18
CA PHE A 604 -23.53 -14.54 -27.29
C PHE A 604 -22.27 -14.09 -28.04
N ASP A 605 -21.77 -14.86 -29.01
CA ASP A 605 -20.67 -14.44 -29.90
C ASP A 605 -21.05 -13.24 -30.77
N VAL A 606 -22.26 -13.26 -31.33
CA VAL A 606 -22.78 -12.13 -32.13
C VAL A 606 -22.90 -10.89 -31.27
N SER A 607 -23.38 -11.03 -30.03
CA SER A 607 -23.49 -9.93 -29.09
C SER A 607 -22.11 -9.39 -28.70
N ALA A 608 -21.13 -10.27 -28.45
CA ALA A 608 -19.77 -9.91 -28.09
C ALA A 608 -19.06 -9.18 -29.24
N PHE A 609 -19.16 -9.68 -30.47
CA PHE A 609 -18.64 -9.00 -31.67
C PHE A 609 -19.29 -7.62 -31.88
N VAL A 610 -20.61 -7.52 -31.78
CA VAL A 610 -21.32 -6.23 -31.98
C VAL A 610 -20.93 -5.21 -30.90
N ASN A 611 -20.73 -5.66 -29.66
CA ASN A 611 -20.26 -4.80 -28.58
C ASN A 611 -18.82 -4.30 -28.85
N ALA A 612 -17.92 -5.20 -29.26
CA ALA A 612 -16.55 -4.84 -29.63
C ALA A 612 -16.50 -3.90 -30.85
N PHE A 613 -17.31 -4.18 -31.88
CA PHE A 613 -17.41 -3.35 -33.09
C PHE A 613 -17.98 -1.96 -32.80
N ALA A 614 -18.96 -1.85 -31.89
CA ALA A 614 -19.55 -0.58 -31.49
C ALA A 614 -18.64 0.24 -30.55
N ALA A 615 -17.74 -0.42 -29.82
CA ALA A 615 -16.76 0.22 -28.95
C ALA A 615 -15.67 0.97 -29.73
N GLY A 616 -15.42 0.58 -30.99
CA GLY A 616 -14.34 1.15 -31.81
C GLY A 616 -13.01 0.42 -31.63
N CYS A 617 -12.07 0.64 -32.56
CA CYS A 617 -10.65 0.36 -32.28
C CYS A 617 -10.06 1.53 -31.48
N PRO A 618 -9.14 1.29 -30.54
CA PRO A 618 -8.37 2.37 -29.88
C PRO A 618 -7.52 3.19 -30.87
#